data_AF-R9M2J7-F1
#
_entry.id   AF-R9M2J7-F1
#
_cell.length_a   1.000
_cell.length_b   1.000
_cell.length_c   1.000
_cell.angle_alpha   90.00
_cell.angle_beta   90.00
_cell.angle_gamma   90.00
#
_symmetry.space_group_name_H-M   'P 1'
#
loop_
_entity.id
_entity.type
_entity.pdbx_description
1 polymer ?
#
loop_
_entity_poly.entity_id
_entity_poly.type
_entity_poly.pdbx_seq_one_letter_code
_entity_poly.pdbx_strand_id
1 'polypeptide(L)'
;MFPERLDGARILYFTPEGEYGRMYYETGGIGADFKYLDICQYHGSDKFCLFCGNARKEVETDSLWDSMEACMSVAECFWGKTVLWSEK
;
A
#
# COMPACT_ATOMS: atom_id res chain seq x y z
N MET A 1 7.34 15.46 7.10
CA MET A 1 7.23 15.47 5.62
C MET A 1 6.96 14.04 5.17
N PHE A 2 6.01 13.81 4.27
CA PHE A 2 5.74 12.46 3.74
C PHE A 2 6.86 12.07 2.77
N PRO A 3 7.41 10.85 2.83
CA PRO A 3 8.54 10.46 1.97
C PRO A 3 8.20 10.60 0.48
N GLU A 4 9.22 10.85 -0.35
CA GLU A 4 9.07 10.87 -1.82
C GLU A 4 9.16 9.47 -2.44
N ARG A 5 9.75 8.53 -1.70
CA ARG A 5 10.02 7.17 -2.12
C ARG A 5 9.84 6.17 -1.00
N LEU A 6 9.40 4.97 -1.35
CA LEU A 6 9.39 3.77 -0.52
C LEU A 6 10.18 2.69 -1.27
N ASP A 7 11.17 2.10 -0.62
CA ASP A 7 12.08 1.09 -1.20
C ASP A 7 12.67 1.46 -2.56
N GLY A 8 12.88 2.75 -2.80
CA GLY A 8 13.41 3.27 -4.08
C GLY A 8 12.36 3.50 -5.16
N ALA A 9 11.11 3.05 -4.98
CA ALA A 9 9.97 3.37 -5.84
C ALA A 9 9.42 4.77 -5.51
N ARG A 10 9.05 5.56 -6.52
CA ARG A 10 8.40 6.86 -6.35
C ARG A 10 6.96 6.65 -5.90
N ILE A 11 6.53 7.38 -4.88
CA ILE A 11 5.13 7.39 -4.45
C ILE A 11 4.32 8.23 -5.44
N LEU A 12 3.22 7.67 -5.93
CA LEU A 12 2.27 8.33 -6.84
C LEU A 12 0.98 8.70 -6.10
N TYR A 13 0.46 7.75 -5.31
CA TYR A 13 -0.72 7.95 -4.49
C TYR A 13 -0.50 7.37 -3.11
N PHE A 14 -1.12 8.00 -2.11
CA PHE A 14 -1.08 7.55 -0.72
C PHE A 14 -2.44 7.74 -0.06
N THR A 15 -2.68 7.00 1.02
CA THR A 15 -3.88 7.15 1.83
C THR A 15 -3.60 7.97 3.10
N PRO A 16 -4.63 8.59 3.70
CA PRO A 16 -4.54 8.96 5.12
C PRO A 16 -4.35 7.71 5.99
N GLU A 17 -4.00 7.92 7.26
CA GLU A 17 -4.00 6.81 8.23
C GLU A 17 -5.41 6.24 8.38
N GLY A 18 -5.52 4.91 8.37
CA GLY A 18 -6.80 4.22 8.47
C GLY A 18 -6.64 2.76 8.88
N GLU A 19 -7.66 1.95 8.63
CA GLU A 19 -7.62 0.50 8.88
C GLU A 19 -7.73 -0.28 7.57
N TYR A 20 -6.61 -0.71 7.01
CA TYR A 20 -6.53 -1.38 5.71
C TYR A 20 -6.20 -2.87 5.85
N GLY A 21 -6.70 -3.51 6.91
CA GLY A 21 -6.51 -4.93 7.14
C GLY A 21 -5.32 -5.29 8.04
N ARG A 22 -5.04 -6.59 8.12
CA ARG A 22 -4.02 -7.16 9.00
C ARG A 22 -3.29 -8.32 8.32
N MET A 23 -2.01 -8.45 8.63
CA MET A 23 -1.24 -9.66 8.41
C MET A 23 -1.33 -10.56 9.64
N TYR A 24 -1.43 -11.87 9.44
CA TYR A 24 -1.39 -12.87 10.50
C TYR A 24 -0.17 -13.77 10.30
N TYR A 25 0.46 -14.16 11.40
CA TYR A 25 1.40 -15.28 11.40
C TYR A 25 0.66 -16.59 11.12
N GLU A 26 1.38 -17.61 10.67
CA GLU A 26 0.83 -18.96 10.49
C GLU A 26 0.22 -19.53 11.78
N THR A 27 0.72 -19.09 12.94
CA THR A 27 0.20 -19.47 14.26
C THR A 27 -1.13 -18.79 14.62
N GLY A 28 -1.65 -17.90 13.77
CA GLY A 28 -2.89 -17.15 13.98
C GLY A 28 -2.73 -15.86 14.79
N GLY A 29 -1.52 -15.56 15.28
CA GLY A 29 -1.23 -14.27 15.91
C GLY A 29 -1.23 -13.12 14.89
N ILE A 30 -1.52 -11.91 15.34
CA ILE A 30 -1.43 -10.71 14.47
C ILE A 30 0.06 -10.40 14.24
N GLY A 31 0.46 -10.36 12.97
CA GLY A 31 1.78 -9.93 12.53
C GLY A 31 1.87 -8.41 12.46
N ALA A 32 0.96 -7.78 11.71
CA ALA A 32 0.92 -6.33 11.54
C ALA A 32 -0.51 -5.84 11.25
N ASP A 33 -0.81 -4.62 11.69
CA ASP A 33 -1.97 -3.85 11.24
C ASP A 33 -1.55 -2.92 10.09
N PHE A 34 -2.25 -2.99 8.97
CA PHE A 34 -2.02 -2.07 7.86
C PHE A 34 -2.77 -0.77 8.10
N LYS A 35 -2.00 0.31 8.24
CA LYS A 35 -2.48 1.67 8.54
C LYS A 35 -2.37 2.62 7.36
N TYR A 36 -1.55 2.29 6.37
CA TYR A 36 -1.36 3.08 5.16
C TYR A 36 -1.30 2.18 3.93
N LEU A 37 -1.75 2.73 2.80
CA LEU A 37 -1.51 2.15 1.48
C LEU A 37 -0.82 3.20 0.60
N ASP A 38 0.16 2.75 -0.18
CA ASP A 38 0.88 3.59 -1.13
C ASP A 38 0.96 2.91 -2.49
N ILE A 39 0.58 3.63 -3.55
CA ILE A 39 0.80 3.19 -4.93
C ILE A 39 2.08 3.84 -5.42
N CYS A 40 3.06 3.01 -5.76
CA CYS A 40 4.38 3.44 -6.15
C CYS A 40 4.79 2.87 -7.52
N GLN A 41 5.83 3.46 -8.12
CA GLN A 41 6.43 2.96 -9.34
C GLN A 41 7.96 3.08 -9.32
N TYR A 42 8.65 2.01 -9.70
CA TYR A 42 10.10 2.02 -9.88
C TYR A 42 10.48 2.75 -11.17
N HIS A 43 11.64 3.41 -11.14
CA HIS A 43 12.14 4.11 -12.33
C HIS A 43 12.36 3.12 -13.49
N GLY A 44 11.75 3.39 -14.64
CA GLY A 44 11.85 2.56 -15.83
C GLY A 44 10.96 1.31 -15.82
N SER A 45 10.15 1.10 -14.78
CA SER A 45 9.15 0.02 -14.72
C SER A 45 7.82 0.48 -15.29
N ASP A 46 7.14 -0.40 -16.04
CA ASP A 46 5.74 -0.25 -16.44
C ASP A 46 4.75 -0.73 -15.36
N LYS A 47 5.25 -1.45 -14.34
CA LYS A 47 4.46 -1.98 -13.23
C LYS A 47 4.29 -0.98 -12.09
N PHE A 48 3.21 -1.16 -11.35
CA PHE A 48 2.85 -0.42 -10.15
C PHE A 48 2.96 -1.32 -8.92
N CYS A 49 3.43 -0.78 -7.82
CA CYS A 49 3.50 -1.46 -6.53
C CYS A 49 2.43 -0.91 -5.62
N LEU A 50 1.64 -1.78 -4.99
CA LEU A 50 0.79 -1.44 -3.87
C LEU A 50 1.50 -1.86 -2.58
N PHE A 51 2.01 -0.90 -1.82
CA PHE A 51 2.61 -1.12 -0.51
C PHE A 51 1.56 -1.03 0.60
N CYS A 52 1.65 -1.93 1.57
CA CYS A 52 0.88 -1.90 2.81
C CYS A 52 1.83 -1.53 3.96
N GLY A 53 1.57 -0.40 4.61
CA GLY A 53 2.42 0.12 5.69
C GLY A 53 1.78 0.05 7.07
N ASN A 54 2.59 -0.11 8.11
CA ASN A 54 2.16 -0.09 9.51
C ASN A 54 2.06 1.35 10.07
N ALA A 55 1.63 1.50 11.33
CA ALA A 55 1.52 2.81 12.00
C ALA A 55 2.83 3.61 12.07
N ARG A 56 3.98 2.94 11.95
CA ARG A 56 5.33 3.54 11.94
C ARG A 56 5.78 3.93 10.53
N LYS A 57 4.91 3.75 9.51
CA LYS A 57 5.19 3.97 8.09
C LYS A 57 6.30 3.06 7.54
N GLU A 58 6.46 1.89 8.14
CA GLU A 58 7.31 0.82 7.62
C GLU A 58 6.44 -0.06 6.71
N VAL A 59 7.00 -0.45 5.56
CA VAL A 59 6.33 -1.35 4.62
C VAL A 59 6.35 -2.76 5.22
N GLU A 60 5.17 -3.38 5.31
CA GLU A 60 4.99 -4.75 5.82
C GLU A 60 4.87 -5.77 4.69
N THR A 61 4.28 -5.35 3.56
CA THR A 61 4.14 -6.19 2.36
C THR A 61 3.86 -5.32 1.15
N ASP A 62 4.09 -5.89 -0.03
CA ASP A 62 3.87 -5.26 -1.32
C ASP A 62 3.27 -6.23 -2.32
N SER A 63 2.69 -5.67 -3.38
CA SER A 63 2.20 -6.43 -4.52
C SER A 63 2.38 -5.65 -5.82
N LEU A 64 2.68 -6.37 -6.90
CA LEU A 64 2.92 -5.80 -8.23
C LEU A 64 1.69 -5.94 -9.12
N TRP A 65 1.38 -4.87 -9.85
CA TRP A 65 0.21 -4.76 -10.71
C TRP A 65 0.53 -4.11 -12.05
N ASP A 66 -0.26 -4.46 -13.07
CA ASP A 66 -0.09 -3.96 -14.43
C ASP A 66 -0.61 -2.53 -14.62
N SER A 67 -1.45 -2.04 -13.71
CA SER A 67 -1.98 -0.67 -13.77
C SER A 67 -2.28 -0.09 -12.39
N MET A 68 -2.38 1.24 -12.32
CA MET A 68 -2.81 1.96 -11.13
C MET A 68 -4.24 1.59 -10.72
N GLU A 69 -5.14 1.43 -11.70
CA GLU A 69 -6.54 1.04 -11.46
C GLU A 69 -6.63 -0.35 -10.84
N ALA A 70 -5.74 -1.27 -11.24
CA ALA A 70 -5.66 -2.59 -10.62
C ALA A 70 -5.25 -2.49 -9.15
N CYS A 71 -4.24 -1.66 -8.81
CA CYS A 71 -3.89 -1.41 -7.41
C CYS A 71 -5.09 -0.87 -6.60
N MET A 72 -5.78 0.14 -7.13
CA MET A 72 -6.92 0.76 -6.44
C MET A 72 -8.07 -0.23 -6.27
N SER A 73 -8.43 -0.97 -7.32
CA SER A 73 -9.51 -1.96 -7.28
C SER A 73 -9.21 -3.09 -6.30
N VAL A 74 -7.98 -3.59 -6.26
CA VAL A 74 -7.53 -4.61 -5.30
C VAL A 74 -7.65 -4.09 -3.87
N ALA A 75 -7.17 -2.88 -3.61
CA ALA A 75 -7.26 -2.28 -2.28
C ALA A 75 -8.74 -2.17 -1.81
N GLU A 76 -9.65 -1.76 -2.67
CA GLU A 76 -11.07 -1.67 -2.32
C GLU A 76 -11.72 -3.04 -2.11
N CYS A 77 -11.39 -4.02 -2.96
CA CYS A 77 -11.89 -5.39 -2.84
C CYS A 77 -11.41 -6.07 -1.56
N PHE A 78 -10.11 -6.00 -1.26
CA PHE A 78 -9.52 -6.65 -0.08
C PHE A 78 -10.04 -6.05 1.22
N TRP A 79 -10.23 -4.74 1.26
CA TRP A 79 -10.60 -4.04 2.49
C TRP A 79 -12.10 -3.77 2.62
N GLY A 80 -12.89 -4.17 1.61
CA GLY A 80 -14.35 -4.10 1.62
C GLY A 80 -14.89 -2.68 1.76
N LYS A 81 -14.11 -1.68 1.35
CA LYS A 81 -14.45 -0.26 1.50
C LYS A 81 -13.80 0.56 0.40
N THR A 82 -14.43 1.67 0.04
CA THR A 82 -13.82 2.70 -0.80
C THR A 82 -12.55 3.24 -0.14
N VAL A 83 -11.48 3.34 -0.91
CA VAL A 83 -10.19 3.86 -0.42
C VAL A 83 -10.01 5.29 -0.93
N LEU A 84 -9.76 6.21 -0.01
CA LEU A 84 -9.48 7.61 -0.34
C LEU A 84 -7.99 7.77 -0.66
N TRP A 85 -7.70 8.11 -1.90
CA TRP A 85 -6.35 8.34 -2.41
C TRP A 85 -6.05 9.84 -2.53
N SER A 86 -4.85 10.23 -2.13
CA SER A 86 -4.27 11.54 -2.40
C SER A 86 -3.09 11.38 -3.36
N GLU A 87 -3.03 12.24 -4.38
CA GLU A 87 -1.89 12.32 -5.27
C GLU A 87 -0.70 12.98 -4.55
N LYS A 88 0.51 12.53 -4.88
CA LYS A 88 1.76 12.99 -4.26
C LYS A 88 2.42 14.16 -5.00
#